data_AF-A0A7Y2Q948-F1
#
_entry.id   AF-A0A7Y2Q948-F1
#
_cell.length_a   1.000
_cell.length_b   1.000
_cell.length_c   1.000
_cell.angle_alpha   90.00
_cell.angle_beta   90.00
_cell.angle_gamma   90.00
#
_symmetry.space_group_name_H-M   'P 1'
#
loop_
_entity.id
_entity.type
_entity.pdbx_description
1 polymer ?
#
loop_
_entity_poly.entity_id
_entity_poly.type
_entity_poly.pdbx_seq_one_letter_code
_entity_poly.pdbx_strand_id
1 'polypeptide(L)' 'MAQQRPLRILHCFRSPVGGIFRHVRDLVEEHSTAGHEIGILCDSSTGGGHEDRRFDDIRPFLSLGPTRIPVRR' A
#
# COMPACT_ATOMS: atom_id res chain seq x y z
N MET A 1 -30.32 -1.03 0.66
CA MET A 1 -28.93 -1.29 1.10
C MET A 1 -28.20 0.03 1.12
N ALA A 2 -27.49 0.37 2.20
CA ALA A 2 -26.75 1.63 2.25
C ALA A 2 -25.71 1.63 1.11
N GLN A 3 -25.73 2.64 0.25
CA GLN A 3 -24.68 2.82 -0.76
C GLN A 3 -23.39 3.09 0.01
N GLN A 4 -22.54 2.07 0.17
CA GLN A 4 -21.26 2.23 0.84
C GLN A 4 -20.40 3.10 -0.04
N ARG A 5 -20.20 4.35 0.39
CA ARG A 5 -19.29 5.29 -0.25
C ARG A 5 -17.88 4.67 -0.24
N PRO A 6 -17.07 4.94 -1.28
CA PRO A 6 -15.66 4.55 -1.30
C PRO A 6 -14.98 4.90 0.02
N LEU A 7 -14.38 3.90 0.66
CA LEU A 7 -13.58 4.11 1.86
C LEU A 7 -12.19 4.60 1.46
N ARG A 8 -11.57 5.40 2.33
CA ARG A 8 -10.18 5.83 2.20
C ARG A 8 -9.35 5.01 3.17
N ILE A 9 -8.54 4.08 2.65
CA ILE A 9 -7.81 3.07 3.41
C ILE A 9 -6.31 3.36 3.31
N LEU A 10 -5.64 3.48 4.45
CA LEU A 10 -4.20 3.69 4.53
C LEU A 10 -3.51 2.48 5.17
N HIS A 11 -2.73 1.73 4.39
CA HIS A 11 -1.90 0.65 4.93
C HIS A 11 -0.60 1.24 5.49
N CYS A 12 -0.47 1.24 6.82
CA CYS A 12 0.72 1.71 7.52
C CYS A 12 1.53 0.52 8.05
N PHE A 13 2.76 0.36 7.58
CA PHE A 13 3.65 -0.72 8.02
C PHE A 13 5.11 -0.32 7.83
N ARG A 14 6.00 -0.84 8.69
CA ARG A 14 7.41 -0.39 8.65
C ARG A 14 8.14 -0.87 7.41
N SER A 15 8.32 -2.18 7.27
CA SER A 15 9.23 -2.69 6.24
C SER A 15 8.48 -3.00 4.94
N PRO A 16 8.81 -2.36 3.80
CA PRO A 16 8.27 -2.67 2.48
C PRO A 16 8.83 -3.97 1.88
N VAL A 17 9.27 -4.92 2.71
CA VAL A 17 10.00 -6.11 2.27
C VAL A 17 9.41 -7.40 2.85
N GLY A 18 9.60 -8.52 2.15
CA GLY A 18 9.24 -9.85 2.65
C GLY A 18 7.73 -10.14 2.71
N GLY A 19 7.33 -11.02 3.64
CA GLY A 19 5.97 -11.60 3.68
C GLY A 19 4.84 -10.59 3.94
N ILE A 20 5.11 -9.53 4.70
CA ILE A 20 4.10 -8.49 4.98
C ILE A 20 3.72 -7.71 3.72
N PHE A 21 4.71 -7.41 2.87
CA PHE A 21 4.46 -6.63 1.65
C PHE A 21 3.63 -7.43 0.63
N ARG A 22 3.86 -8.74 0.51
CA ARG A 22 3.01 -9.62 -0.31
C ARG A 22 1.55 -9.54 0.14
N HIS A 23 1.29 -9.64 1.43
CA HIS A 23 -0.06 -9.59 1.97
C HIS A 23 -0.73 -8.22 1.74
N VAL A 24 0.01 -7.13 1.96
CA VAL A 24 -0.50 -5.77 1.71
C VAL A 24 -0.84 -5.57 0.25
N ARG A 25 -0.01 -6.06 -0.68
CA ARG A 25 -0.32 -5.98 -2.12
C ARG A 25 -1.64 -6.66 -2.45
N ASP A 26 -1.82 -7.90 -2.00
CA ASP A 26 -3.03 -8.66 -2.32
C ASP A 26 -4.28 -7.91 -1.77
N LEU A 27 -4.18 -7.29 -0.58
CA LEU A 27 -5.24 -6.43 -0.04
C LEU A 27 -5.47 -5.14 -0.85
N VAL A 28 -4.41 -4.48 -1.29
CA VAL A 28 -4.49 -3.24 -2.10
C VAL A 28 -5.24 -3.51 -3.40
N GLU A 29 -4.92 -4.60 -4.09
CA GLU A 29 -5.58 -4.99 -5.34
C GLU A 29 -7.08 -5.27 -5.12
N GLU A 30 -7.43 -6.04 -4.10
CA GLU A 30 -8.83 -6.37 -3.78
C GLU A 30 -9.62 -5.14 -3.33
N HIS A 31 -9.05 -4.28 -2.47
CA HIS A 31 -9.72 -3.05 -2.03
C HIS A 31 -9.90 -2.05 -3.17
N SER A 32 -8.91 -1.93 -4.05
CA SER A 32 -9.02 -1.09 -5.25
C SER A 32 -10.11 -1.62 -6.17
N THR A 33 -10.18 -2.94 -6.36
CA THR A 33 -11.23 -3.61 -7.17
C THR A 33 -12.62 -3.42 -6.57
N ALA A 34 -12.72 -3.39 -5.24
CA ALA A 34 -13.95 -3.06 -4.51
C ALA A 34 -14.34 -1.57 -4.58
N GLY A 35 -13.55 -0.74 -5.28
CA GLY A 35 -13.85 0.68 -5.51
C GLY A 35 -13.50 1.59 -4.32
N HIS A 36 -12.59 1.15 -3.44
CA HIS A 36 -12.06 1.99 -2.36
C HIS A 36 -10.86 2.81 -2.84
N GLU A 37 -10.51 3.83 -2.08
CA GLU A 37 -9.31 4.64 -2.28
C GLU A 37 -8.20 4.18 -1.34
N ILE A 38 -7.05 3.77 -1.88
CA ILE A 38 -6.01 3.09 -1.12
C ILE A 38 -4.71 3.90 -1.17
N GLY A 39 -4.04 3.99 -0.03
CA GLY A 39 -2.68 4.53 0.12
C GLY A 39 -1.80 3.61 0.93
N ILE A 40 -0.49 3.79 0.79
CA ILE A 40 0.52 3.09 1.59
C ILE A 40 1.38 4.12 2.32
N LEU A 41 1.67 3.85 3.59
CA LEU A 41 2.68 4.54 4.37
C LEU A 41 3.70 3.51 4.86
N CYS A 42 4.95 3.64 4.43
CA CYS A 42 6.02 2.76 4.91
C CYS A 42 7.33 3.49 5.21
N ASP A 43 8.27 2.75 5.81
CA ASP A 43 9.56 3.29 6.16
C ASP A 43 10.40 3.59 4.91
N SER A 44 11.02 4.76 4.88
CA SER A 44 11.89 5.17 3.76
C SER A 44 13.33 4.66 3.89
N SER A 45 13.71 4.07 5.03
CA SER A 45 15.06 3.56 5.28
C SER A 45 15.22 2.07 4.96
N THR A 46 14.14 1.41 4.54
CA THR A 46 14.09 -0.02 4.19
C THR A 46 13.53 -0.22 2.78
N GLY A 47 14.04 -1.23 2.07
CA GLY A 47 13.69 -1.52 0.67
C GLY A 47 14.90 -1.36 -0.27
N GLY A 48 15.07 -2.32 -1.19
CA GLY A 48 16.05 -2.27 -2.27
C GLY A 48 15.38 -2.22 -3.64
N GLY A 49 16.18 -2.25 -4.71
CA GLY A 49 15.66 -2.16 -6.09
C GLY A 49 14.66 -3.27 -6.48
N HIS A 50 14.68 -4.42 -5.80
CA HIS A 50 13.70 -5.48 -6.01
C HIS A 50 12.32 -5.11 -5.46
N GLU A 51 12.25 -4.47 -4.30
CA GLU A 51 11.01 -4.04 -3.69
C GLU A 51 10.43 -2.80 -4.35
N ASP A 52 11.27 -1.90 -4.87
CA ASP A 52 10.81 -0.75 -5.66
C ASP A 52 10.07 -1.21 -6.92
N ARG A 53 10.58 -2.24 -7.61
CA ARG A 53 9.88 -2.80 -8.77
C ARG A 53 8.50 -3.37 -8.43
N ARG A 54 8.38 -4.06 -7.29
CA ARG A 54 7.07 -4.57 -6.84
C ARG A 54 6.16 -3.46 -6.34
N PHE A 55 6.73 -2.37 -5.83
CA PHE A 55 5.97 -1.16 -5.52
C PHE A 55 5.40 -0.53 -6.78
N ASP A 56 6.18 -0.49 -7.86
CA ASP A 56 5.74 0.01 -9.15
C ASP A 56 4.58 -0.83 -9.72
N ASP A 57 4.59 -2.15 -9.52
CA ASP A 57 3.48 -3.03 -9.93
C ASP A 57 2.15 -2.65 -9.26
N ILE A 58 2.18 -2.15 -8.02
CA ILE A 58 0.97 -1.84 -7.25
C ILE A 58 0.56 -0.37 -7.32
N ARG A 59 1.43 0.52 -7.83
CA ARG A 59 1.13 1.96 -7.98
C ARG A 59 -0.21 2.27 -8.65
N PRO A 60 -0.64 1.55 -9.71
CA PRO A 60 -1.93 1.83 -10.37
C PRO A 60 -3.14 1.68 -9.44
N PHE A 61 -3.03 0.88 -8.39
CA PHE A 61 -4.11 0.62 -7.42
C PHE A 61 -4.08 1.58 -6.22
N LEU A 62 -3.04 2.40 -6.10
CA LEU A 62 -2.86 3.35 -4.99
C LEU A 62 -3.39 4.74 -5.36
N SER A 63 -4.71 4.92 -5.33
CA SER A 63 -5.33 6.21 -5.64
C SER A 63 -4.92 7.35 -4.70
N LEU A 64 -4.58 7.04 -3.44
CA LEU A 64 -4.04 8.01 -2.46
C LEU A 64 -2.51 8.12 -2.55
N GLY A 65 -1.86 7.26 -3.31
CA GLY A 65 -0.43 7.22 -3.54
C GLY A 65 0.39 6.53 -2.44
N PRO A 66 1.65 6.20 -2.74
CA PRO A 66 2.61 5.73 -1.75
C PRO A 66 3.29 6.91 -1.03
N THR A 67 3.42 6.81 0.29
CA THR A 67 4.19 7.72 1.13
C THR A 67 5.28 6.93 1.85
N ARG A 68 6.52 7.43 1.77
CA ARG A 68 7.66 6.84 2.48
C ARG A 68 8.28 7.88 3.42
N ILE A 69 8.35 7.59 4.71
CA ILE A 69 8.97 8.46 5.72
C ILE A 69 9.84 7.64 6.68
N PRO A 70 10.86 8.22 7.33
CA PRO A 70 11.61 7.49 8.35
C PRO A 70 10.71 7.12 9.55
N VAL A 71 10.55 5.83 9.84
CA VAL A 71 9.76 5.32 10.97
C VAL A 71 10.69 4.83 12.07
N ARG A 72 10.85 5.65 13.12
CA ARG A 72 11.67 5.32 14.30
C ARG A 72 10.96 4.31 15.21
N ARG A 73 11.74 3.61 16.02
CA ARG A 73 11.31 2.53 16.92
C ARG A 73 11.10 3.05 18.33
#